data_AF-A0A9J6CK49-F1
#
_entry.id   AF-A0A9J6CK49-F1
#
_cell.length_a   1.000
_cell.length_b   1.000
_cell.length_c   1.000
_cell.angle_alpha   90.00
_cell.angle_beta   90.00
_cell.angle_gamma   90.00
#
_symmetry.space_group_name_H-M   'P 1'
#
loop_
_entity.id
_entity.type
_entity.pdbx_description
1 polymer ?
#
loop_
_entity_poly.entity_id
_entity_poly.type
_entity_poly.pdbx_seq_one_letter_code
_entity_poly.pdbx_strand_id
1 'polypeptide(L)'
;MSERRGTKALELWCRRMVEGYKNVQIDNMTTSWRDGLAFCALVSKCSTLKQLPDLIHFDERKKEDVYHNNELAFRVAEEYLGIPALLDPQDMVDYEVPDKLSILTYLSQYYQVFGAQGESCLACLQV
;
A
#
# COMPACT_ATOMS: atom_id res chain seq x y z
N MET A 1 20.88 -5.90 16.52
CA MET A 1 19.72 -5.99 15.62
C MET A 1 20.22 -5.66 14.22
N SER A 2 20.16 -6.61 13.29
CA SER A 2 20.76 -6.45 11.96
C SER A 2 19.97 -5.41 11.17
N GLU A 3 20.60 -4.27 10.89
CA GLU A 3 20.08 -3.19 10.07
C GLU A 3 19.92 -3.73 8.64
N ARG A 4 18.71 -4.21 8.33
CA ARG A 4 18.38 -4.61 6.95
C ARG A 4 18.32 -3.32 6.15
N ARG A 5 19.28 -3.09 5.26
CA ARG A 5 19.27 -2.00 4.28
C ARG A 5 18.77 -2.54 2.93
N GLY A 6 18.08 -1.70 2.15
CA GLY A 6 17.62 -2.04 0.79
C GLY A 6 16.27 -2.76 0.73
N THR A 7 16.02 -3.43 -0.40
CA THR A 7 14.70 -3.98 -0.79
C THR A 7 14.09 -4.96 0.21
N LYS A 8 14.91 -5.77 0.90
CA LYS A 8 14.45 -6.72 1.94
C LYS A 8 13.87 -6.03 3.18
N ALA A 9 14.34 -4.83 3.50
CA ALA A 9 13.84 -4.06 4.63
C ALA A 9 12.44 -3.53 4.32
N LEU A 10 12.27 -2.99 3.11
CA LEU A 10 10.98 -2.52 2.60
C LEU A 10 9.96 -3.66 2.52
N GLU A 11 10.38 -4.85 2.09
CA GLU A 11 9.52 -6.05 2.09
C GLU A 11 9.05 -6.45 3.49
N LEU A 12 9.97 -6.46 4.45
CA LEU A 12 9.60 -6.75 5.83
C LEU A 12 8.65 -5.69 6.40
N TRP A 13 8.89 -4.42 6.07
CA TRP A 13 8.01 -3.32 6.48
C TRP A 13 6.61 -3.50 5.88
N CYS A 14 6.49 -3.75 4.58
CA CYS A 14 5.20 -3.97 3.94
C CYS A 14 4.44 -5.13 4.59
N ARG A 15 5.12 -6.26 4.85
CA ARG A 15 4.53 -7.42 5.56
C ARG A 15 3.94 -7.05 6.92
N ARG A 16 4.65 -6.23 7.69
CA ARG A 16 4.17 -5.77 9.01
C ARG A 16 2.97 -4.84 8.88
N MET A 17 2.96 -3.97 7.88
CA MET A 17 1.86 -3.04 7.66
C MET A 17 0.56 -3.77 7.30
N VAL A 18 0.64 -4.85 6.52
CA VAL A 18 -0.56 -5.63 6.14
C VAL A 18 -0.90 -6.75 7.13
N GLU A 19 -0.18 -6.84 8.26
CA GLU A 19 -0.45 -7.86 9.28
C GLU A 19 -1.86 -7.68 9.86
N GLY A 20 -2.60 -8.78 9.93
CA GLY A 20 -3.99 -8.81 10.43
C GLY A 20 -5.08 -8.55 9.38
N TYR A 21 -4.75 -8.18 8.14
CA TYR A 21 -5.75 -8.16 7.06
C TYR A 21 -5.96 -9.57 6.52
N LYS A 22 -7.22 -10.00 6.44
CA LYS A 22 -7.56 -11.29 5.85
C LYS A 22 -7.35 -11.21 4.34
N ASN A 23 -6.89 -12.31 3.74
CA ASN A 23 -6.66 -12.46 2.30
C ASN A 23 -5.49 -11.67 1.69
N VAL A 24 -4.74 -10.89 2.46
CA VAL A 24 -3.54 -10.17 2.00
C VAL A 24 -2.28 -10.87 2.51
N GLN A 25 -1.42 -11.30 1.59
CA GLN A 25 -0.13 -11.92 1.90
C GLN A 25 0.93 -11.41 0.93
N ILE A 26 2.03 -10.87 1.47
CA ILE A 26 3.14 -10.35 0.69
C ILE A 26 4.28 -11.36 0.70
N ASP A 27 4.37 -12.17 -0.34
CA ASP A 27 5.45 -13.15 -0.52
C ASP A 27 6.58 -12.60 -1.37
N ASN A 28 6.27 -11.66 -2.26
CA ASN A 28 7.23 -11.05 -3.18
C ASN A 28 6.92 -9.57 -3.46
N MET A 29 7.77 -8.94 -4.28
CA MET A 29 7.67 -7.54 -4.70
C MET A 29 7.20 -7.41 -6.16
N THR A 30 6.37 -8.35 -6.61
CA THR A 30 5.77 -8.37 -7.95
C THR A 30 4.31 -8.79 -7.85
N THR A 31 4.02 -10.09 -7.97
CA THR A 31 2.66 -10.64 -8.06
C THR A 31 1.84 -10.48 -6.79
N SER A 32 2.47 -10.41 -5.60
CA SER A 32 1.75 -10.16 -4.34
C SER A 32 1.09 -8.79 -4.26
N TRP A 33 1.42 -7.88 -5.19
CA TRP A 33 0.84 -6.54 -5.29
C TRP A 33 -0.15 -6.40 -6.44
N ARG A 34 -0.25 -7.43 -7.30
CA ARG A 34 -1.02 -7.36 -8.54
C ARG A 34 -2.50 -7.12 -8.27
N ASP A 35 -3.08 -7.85 -7.32
CA ASP A 35 -4.51 -7.81 -7.02
C ASP A 35 -5.00 -6.48 -6.38
N GLY A 36 -4.08 -5.55 -6.11
CA GLY A 36 -4.36 -4.25 -5.50
C GLY A 36 -4.68 -4.31 -4.01
N LEU A 37 -4.90 -5.50 -3.45
CA LEU A 37 -5.31 -5.69 -2.07
C LEU A 37 -4.21 -5.27 -1.09
N ALA A 38 -2.95 -5.58 -1.42
CA ALA A 38 -1.83 -5.15 -0.60
C ALA A 38 -1.68 -3.61 -0.55
N PHE A 39 -1.94 -2.90 -1.65
CA PHE A 39 -1.93 -1.44 -1.66
C PHE A 39 -3.07 -0.84 -0.85
N CYS A 40 -4.30 -1.34 -1.04
CA CYS A 40 -5.43 -0.92 -0.21
C CYS A 40 -5.15 -1.15 1.29
N ALA A 41 -4.59 -2.30 1.67
CA ALA A 41 -4.26 -2.60 3.06
C ALA A 41 -3.22 -1.63 3.65
N LEU A 42 -2.21 -1.24 2.86
CA LEU A 42 -1.24 -0.21 3.23
C LEU A 42 -1.92 1.14 3.49
N VAL A 43 -2.73 1.61 2.54
CA VAL A 43 -3.45 2.89 2.64
C VAL A 43 -4.39 2.88 3.84
N SER A 44 -5.13 1.79 4.05
CA SER A 44 -6.04 1.61 5.18
C SER A 44 -5.36 1.59 6.55
N LYS A 45 -4.04 1.29 6.63
CA LYS A 45 -3.33 1.39 7.91
C LYS A 45 -3.07 2.82 8.36
N CYS A 46 -3.13 3.80 7.48
CA CYS A 46 -3.03 5.19 7.90
C CYS A 46 -4.24 5.52 8.79
N SER A 47 -3.99 5.89 10.05
CA SER A 47 -5.01 6.13 11.07
C SER A 47 -6.03 7.20 10.67
N THR A 48 -5.62 8.15 9.83
CA THR A 48 -6.46 9.22 9.29
C THR A 48 -7.52 8.71 8.31
N LEU A 49 -7.29 7.57 7.65
CA LEU A 49 -8.15 7.04 6.59
C LEU A 49 -9.11 5.94 7.05
N LYS A 50 -9.03 5.55 8.33
CA LYS A 50 -9.92 4.55 8.94
C LYS A 50 -11.40 4.93 8.93
N GLN A 51 -11.72 6.22 8.77
CA GLN A 51 -13.10 6.69 8.67
C GLN A 51 -13.62 6.79 7.23
N LEU A 52 -12.79 6.50 6.22
CA LEU A 52 -13.21 6.58 4.83
C LEU A 52 -14.07 5.35 4.46
N PRO A 53 -15.35 5.52 4.11
CA PRO A 53 -16.26 4.41 3.81
C PRO A 53 -15.71 3.45 2.74
N ASP A 54 -15.07 3.99 1.70
CA ASP A 54 -14.52 3.23 0.58
C ASP A 54 -13.40 2.24 0.98
N LEU A 55 -12.68 2.52 2.08
CA LEU A 55 -11.61 1.67 2.62
C LEU A 55 -12.12 0.69 3.69
N ILE A 56 -13.21 1.02 4.40
CA ILE A 56 -13.79 0.20 5.47
C ILE A 56 -14.34 -1.12 4.94
N HIS A 57 -14.84 -1.15 3.70
CA HIS A 57 -15.38 -2.36 3.04
C HIS A 57 -14.31 -3.21 2.33
N PHE A 58 -13.03 -3.03 2.65
CA PHE A 58 -11.94 -3.77 2.03
C PHE A 58 -11.99 -5.29 2.30
N ASP A 59 -12.47 -5.72 3.48
CA ASP A 59 -12.54 -7.14 3.84
C ASP A 59 -13.50 -7.97 2.97
N GLU A 60 -14.41 -7.32 2.24
CA GLU A 60 -15.37 -7.97 1.32
C GLU A 60 -14.91 -7.95 -0.14
N ARG A 61 -13.75 -7.32 -0.43
CA ARG A 61 -13.26 -7.18 -1.80
C ARG A 61 -12.66 -8.47 -2.34
N LYS A 62 -12.89 -8.66 -3.63
CA LYS A 62 -12.48 -9.83 -4.40
C LYS A 62 -11.11 -9.61 -5.04
N LYS A 63 -10.31 -10.67 -5.13
CA LYS A 63 -8.97 -10.64 -5.77
C LYS A 63 -9.07 -10.49 -7.29
N GLU A 64 -10.23 -10.83 -7.84
CA GLU A 64 -10.54 -10.78 -9.25
C GLU A 64 -10.70 -9.35 -9.77
N ASP A 65 -11.06 -8.40 -8.92
CA ASP A 65 -11.30 -7.00 -9.27
C ASP A 65 -10.00 -6.17 -9.29
N VAL A 66 -8.98 -6.69 -9.97
CA VAL A 66 -7.61 -6.15 -10.04
C VAL A 66 -7.60 -4.65 -10.39
N TYR A 67 -8.33 -4.26 -11.43
CA TYR A 67 -8.40 -2.86 -11.88
C TYR A 67 -8.94 -1.94 -10.77
N HIS A 68 -10.13 -2.24 -10.25
CA HIS A 68 -10.83 -1.39 -9.28
C HIS A 68 -10.09 -1.32 -7.94
N ASN A 69 -9.43 -2.41 -7.53
CA ASN A 69 -8.62 -2.42 -6.30
C ASN A 69 -7.40 -1.49 -6.44
N ASN A 70 -6.66 -1.59 -7.55
CA ASN A 70 -5.50 -0.73 -7.79
C ASN A 70 -5.90 0.73 -8.00
N GLU A 71 -6.92 1.00 -8.82
CA GLU A 71 -7.42 2.35 -9.08
C GLU A 71 -7.82 3.06 -7.79
N LEU A 72 -8.58 2.39 -6.93
CA LEU A 72 -8.94 2.97 -5.63
C LEU A 72 -7.71 3.22 -4.76
N ALA A 73 -6.82 2.23 -4.65
CA ALA A 73 -5.63 2.38 -3.80
C ALA A 73 -4.77 3.57 -4.24
N PHE A 74 -4.55 3.72 -5.54
CA PHE A 74 -3.72 4.79 -6.09
C PHE A 74 -4.39 6.15 -5.94
N ARG A 75 -5.70 6.24 -6.25
CA ARG A 75 -6.47 7.48 -6.06
C ARG A 75 -6.45 7.96 -4.61
N VAL A 76 -6.71 7.05 -3.67
CA VAL A 76 -6.74 7.41 -2.24
C VAL A 76 -5.34 7.77 -1.74
N ALA A 77 -4.29 7.08 -2.19
CA ALA A 77 -2.92 7.43 -1.85
C ALA A 77 -2.53 8.83 -2.38
N GLU A 78 -2.95 9.18 -3.58
CA GLU A 78 -2.71 10.51 -4.13
C GLU A 78 -3.50 11.59 -3.39
N GLU A 79 -4.80 11.39 -3.21
CA GLU A 79 -5.71 12.37 -2.61
C GLU A 79 -5.40 12.67 -1.14
N TYR A 80 -5.07 11.63 -0.36
CA TYR A 80 -4.91 11.77 1.09
C TYR A 80 -3.49 11.66 1.61
N LEU A 81 -2.62 10.89 0.94
CA LEU A 81 -1.22 10.74 1.34
C LEU A 81 -0.29 11.63 0.51
N GLY A 82 -0.79 12.24 -0.57
CA GLY A 82 0.03 13.03 -1.51
C GLY A 82 1.03 12.19 -2.29
N ILE A 83 0.81 10.87 -2.40
CA ILE A 83 1.70 9.96 -3.12
C ILE A 83 1.22 9.88 -4.58
N PRO A 84 1.98 10.39 -5.55
CA PRO A 84 1.54 10.38 -6.95
C PRO A 84 1.42 8.95 -7.47
N ALA A 85 0.38 8.64 -8.24
CA ALA A 85 0.19 7.32 -8.83
C ALA A 85 1.30 7.03 -9.86
N LEU A 86 2.28 6.20 -9.48
CA LEU A 86 3.39 5.80 -10.37
C LEU A 86 3.08 4.55 -11.21
N LEU A 87 1.99 3.86 -10.89
CA LEU A 87 1.54 2.64 -11.53
C LEU A 87 0.17 2.88 -12.16
N ASP A 88 -0.08 2.27 -13.32
CA ASP A 88 -1.38 2.29 -13.96
C ASP A 88 -2.20 1.05 -13.54
N PRO A 89 -3.45 1.19 -13.07
CA PRO A 89 -4.31 0.05 -12.77
C PRO A 89 -4.52 -0.90 -13.97
N GLN A 90 -4.53 -0.37 -15.19
CA GLN A 90 -4.66 -1.16 -16.41
C GLN A 90 -3.43 -2.04 -16.65
N ASP A 91 -2.22 -1.51 -16.44
CA ASP A 91 -0.97 -2.30 -16.52
C ASP A 91 -0.99 -3.47 -15.52
N MET A 92 -1.56 -3.27 -14.34
CA MET A 92 -1.67 -4.33 -13.32
C MET A 92 -2.62 -5.45 -13.74
N VAL A 93 -3.60 -5.16 -14.59
CA VAL A 93 -4.47 -6.17 -15.22
C VAL A 93 -3.72 -6.89 -16.34
N ASP A 94 -3.11 -6.11 -17.24
CA ASP A 94 -2.53 -6.59 -18.49
C ASP A 94 -1.27 -7.45 -18.28
N TYR A 95 -0.47 -7.14 -17.25
CA TYR A 95 0.73 -7.91 -16.91
C TYR A 95 0.47 -8.87 -15.75
N GLU A 96 0.63 -10.18 -16.00
CA GLU A 96 0.54 -11.21 -14.95
C GLU A 96 1.62 -11.05 -13.87
N VAL A 97 2.80 -10.55 -14.26
CA VAL A 97 3.92 -10.27 -13.36
C VAL A 97 4.34 -8.81 -13.54
N PRO A 98 3.92 -7.91 -12.62
CA PRO A 98 4.33 -6.51 -12.65
C PRO A 98 5.85 -6.35 -12.50
N ASP A 99 6.40 -5.28 -13.08
CA ASP A 99 7.83 -4.97 -12.93
C ASP A 99 8.20 -4.69 -11.47
N LYS A 100 9.23 -5.39 -10.99
CA LYS A 100 9.66 -5.33 -9.60
C LYS A 100 10.18 -3.95 -9.19
N LEU A 101 10.91 -3.27 -10.08
CA LEU A 101 11.50 -1.97 -9.77
C LEU A 101 10.40 -0.90 -9.70
N SER A 102 9.40 -0.96 -10.57
CA SER A 102 8.23 -0.09 -10.51
C SER A 102 7.49 -0.24 -9.18
N ILE A 103 7.19 -1.48 -8.75
CA ILE A 103 6.54 -1.77 -7.46
C ILE A 103 7.38 -1.25 -6.29
N LEU A 104 8.68 -1.55 -6.26
CA LEU A 104 9.59 -1.09 -5.21
C LEU A 104 9.68 0.44 -5.15
N THR A 105 9.71 1.11 -6.31
CA THR A 105 9.81 2.56 -6.40
C THR A 105 8.55 3.18 -5.82
N TYR A 106 7.38 2.67 -6.20
CA TYR A 106 6.12 3.15 -5.65
C TYR A 106 6.04 2.94 -4.13
N LEU A 107 6.36 1.74 -3.63
CA LEU A 107 6.35 1.43 -2.19
C LEU A 107 7.37 2.24 -1.39
N SER A 108 8.46 2.69 -2.01
CA SER A 108 9.44 3.55 -1.35
C SER A 108 8.84 4.90 -0.97
N GLN A 109 7.90 5.43 -1.77
CA GLN A 109 7.18 6.66 -1.45
C GLN A 109 6.24 6.46 -0.26
N TYR A 110 5.53 5.34 -0.19
CA TYR A 110 4.74 4.97 0.99
C TYR A 110 5.63 4.91 2.24
N TYR A 111 6.76 4.23 2.16
CA TYR A 111 7.67 4.13 3.30
C TYR A 111 8.14 5.52 3.79
N GLN A 112 8.45 6.44 2.88
CA GLN A 112 8.84 7.81 3.24
C GLN A 112 7.71 8.58 3.92
N VAL A 113 6.49 8.51 3.38
CA VAL A 113 5.33 9.20 3.95
C VAL A 113 4.98 8.64 5.33
N PHE A 114 4.93 7.32 5.49
CA PHE A 114 4.63 6.68 6.78
C PHE A 114 5.77 6.87 7.79
N GLY A 115 7.03 6.90 7.34
CA GLY A 115 8.19 7.23 8.18
C GLY A 115 8.13 8.68 8.69
N ALA A 116 7.80 9.64 7.83
CA ALA A 116 7.59 11.03 8.20
C ALA A 116 6.39 11.22 9.14
N GLN A 117 5.32 10.44 8.94
CA GLN A 117 4.15 10.44 9.83
C GLN A 117 4.44 9.87 11.22
N GLY A 118 5.49 9.06 11.38
CA GLY A 118 5.99 8.63 12.69
C GLY A 118 6.51 9.80 13.56
N GLU A 119 6.90 10.91 12.94
CA GLU A 119 7.32 12.14 13.63
C GLU A 119 6.19 13.18 13.70
N SER A 120 5.28 13.22 12.72
CA SER A 120 4.17 14.19 12.69
C SER A 120 2.87 13.71 13.35
N CYS A 121 2.73 12.43 13.71
CA CYS A 121 1.57 11.94 14.48
C CYS A 121 1.49 12.52 15.91
N LEU A 122 2.55 13.15 16.42
CA LEU A 122 2.49 13.93 17.66
C LEU A 122 1.81 15.30 17.47
N ALA A 123 1.68 15.81 16.24
CA ALA A 123 1.12 17.13 15.97
C ALA A 123 -0.41 17.16 15.82
N CYS A 124 -1.09 16.00 15.69
CA CYS A 124 -2.56 15.93 15.63
C CYS A 124 -3.24 15.52 16.95
N LEU A 125 -2.49 15.44 18.06
CA LEU A 125 -3.03 15.13 19.40
C LEU A 125 -3.05 16.34 20.36
N GLN A 126 -3.01 17.57 19.85
CA GLN A 126 -3.31 18.76 20.65
C GLN A 126 -4.36 19.63 19.96
N VAL A 127 -5.62 19.22 20.06
CA VAL A 127 -6.73 20.14 20.34
C VAL A 127 -7.69 19.48 21.30
#